data_AF-A0A1A0UP91-F1
#
_entry.id   AF-A0A1A0UP91-F1
#
_cell.length_a   1.000
_cell.length_b   1.000
_cell.length_c   1.000
_cell.angle_alpha   90.00
_cell.angle_beta   90.00
_cell.angle_gamma   90.00
#
_symmetry.space_group_name_H-M   'P 1'
#
loop_
_entity.id
_entity.type
_entity.pdbx_description
1 polymer ?
#
loop_
_entity_poly.entity_id
_entity_poly.type
_entity_poly.pdbx_seq_one_letter_code
_entity_poly.pdbx_strand_id
1 'polypeptide(L)'
;MCTVEYMPLETDPSILHAVKTVYTTDLGLPDDWTDAQRAEFIVAEAEKITWMVRAEASALGDQSIEQWTRRHDGRAPDPRVRSALRIAARAQALHIVLNTELYELIASDTEDEYPERVRTA
;
A
#
# COMPACT_ATOMS: atom_id res chain seq x y z
N MET A 1 -7.13 -19.39 26.19
CA MET A 1 -7.43 -18.27 25.29
C MET A 1 -6.11 -17.82 24.71
N CYS A 2 -5.87 -17.98 23.42
CA CYS A 2 -4.67 -17.46 22.79
C CYS A 2 -4.87 -15.96 22.60
N THR A 3 -4.18 -15.15 23.40
CA THR A 3 -3.96 -13.75 23.07
C THR A 3 -3.10 -13.74 21.81
N VAL A 4 -3.72 -13.43 20.67
CA VAL A 4 -2.96 -12.91 19.53
C VAL A 4 -2.29 -11.65 20.05
N GLU A 5 -1.04 -11.76 20.48
CA GLU A 5 -0.17 -10.61 20.61
C GLU A 5 -0.19 -9.97 19.22
N TYR A 6 -0.91 -8.85 19.11
CA TYR A 6 -0.77 -7.92 18.03
C TYR A 6 0.67 -7.43 18.14
N MET A 7 1.62 -8.15 17.55
CA MET A 7 2.95 -7.62 17.32
C MET A 7 2.74 -6.53 16.29
N PRO A 8 2.81 -5.23 16.66
CA PRO A 8 2.77 -4.19 15.66
C PRO A 8 4.01 -4.43 14.81
N LEU A 9 3.79 -4.93 13.60
CA LEU A 9 4.85 -4.96 12.62
C LEU A 9 5.23 -3.51 12.37
N GLU A 10 6.49 -3.16 12.60
CA GLU A 10 6.97 -1.79 12.40
C GLU A 10 6.49 -1.26 11.06
N THR A 11 5.84 -0.09 11.11
CA THR A 11 5.36 0.65 9.94
C THR A 11 6.52 0.86 8.97
N ASP A 12 6.29 0.60 7.69
CA ASP A 12 7.32 0.89 6.69
C ASP A 12 7.50 2.43 6.61
N PRO A 13 8.71 2.97 6.85
CA PRO A 13 8.92 4.42 6.88
C PRO A 13 8.60 5.09 5.54
N SER A 14 8.71 4.36 4.43
CA SER A 14 8.37 4.87 3.10
C SER A 14 6.85 5.03 2.94
N ILE A 15 6.10 4.06 3.48
CA ILE A 15 4.62 4.10 3.48
C ILE A 15 4.14 5.22 4.40
N LEU A 16 4.71 5.34 5.61
CA LEU A 16 4.40 6.43 6.53
C LEU A 16 4.62 7.81 5.89
N HIS A 17 5.75 7.97 5.17
CA HIS A 17 6.02 9.20 4.45
C HIS A 17 4.98 9.47 3.34
N ALA A 18 4.62 8.46 2.54
CA ALA A 18 3.63 8.60 1.48
C ALA A 18 2.25 9.01 2.01
N VAL A 19 1.76 8.31 3.06
CA VAL A 19 0.49 8.62 3.73
C VAL A 19 0.50 10.04 4.27
N LYS A 20 1.57 10.40 5.00
CA LYS A 20 1.70 11.76 5.55
C LYS A 20 1.64 12.81 4.46
N THR A 21 2.37 12.63 3.36
CA THR A 21 2.35 13.59 2.25
C THR A 21 0.94 13.74 1.71
N VAL A 22 0.32 12.66 1.24
CA VAL A 22 -1.01 12.69 0.60
C VAL A 22 -2.08 13.36 1.48
N TYR A 23 -2.15 13.02 2.76
CA TYR A 23 -3.15 13.61 3.68
C TYR A 23 -2.85 15.05 4.09
N THR A 24 -1.61 15.52 3.93
CA THR A 24 -1.26 16.92 4.21
C THR A 24 -1.28 17.82 2.97
N THR A 25 -1.26 17.25 1.77
CA THR A 25 -1.22 18.01 0.51
C THR A 25 -2.48 17.89 -0.33
N ASP A 26 -3.07 16.70 -0.44
CA ASP A 26 -4.10 16.39 -1.43
C ASP A 26 -5.46 16.10 -0.79
N LEU A 27 -5.54 15.14 0.14
CA LEU A 27 -6.83 14.70 0.73
C LEU A 27 -7.30 15.56 1.91
N GLY A 28 -6.36 16.26 2.58
CA GLY A 28 -6.64 16.98 3.81
C GLY A 28 -7.00 16.07 5.00
N LEU A 29 -7.08 16.68 6.17
CA LEU A 29 -7.57 16.06 7.41
C LEU A 29 -8.56 17.02 8.07
N PRO A 30 -9.51 16.54 8.89
CA PRO A 30 -10.49 17.42 9.51
C PRO A 30 -9.84 18.57 10.31
N ASP A 31 -10.35 19.79 10.12
CA ASP A 31 -9.79 21.01 10.72
C ASP A 31 -9.96 21.07 12.24
N ASP A 32 -10.96 20.36 12.78
CA ASP A 32 -11.23 20.25 14.21
C ASP A 32 -10.33 19.23 14.91
N TRP A 33 -9.56 18.42 14.17
CA TRP A 33 -8.63 17.47 14.75
C TRP A 33 -7.38 18.18 15.29
N THR A 34 -7.01 17.81 16.51
CA THR A 34 -5.73 18.17 17.11
C THR A 34 -4.55 17.52 16.39
N ASP A 35 -3.35 18.08 16.55
CA ASP A 35 -2.11 17.51 16.00
C ASP A 35 -1.89 16.05 16.44
N ALA A 36 -2.29 15.70 17.67
CA ALA A 36 -2.18 14.34 18.18
C ALA A 36 -3.10 13.37 17.44
N GLN A 37 -4.36 13.75 17.19
CA GLN A 37 -5.32 12.94 16.44
C GLN A 37 -4.89 12.76 14.98
N ARG A 38 -4.38 13.84 14.35
CA ARG A 38 -3.83 13.78 13.00
C ARG A 38 -2.65 12.81 12.92
N ALA A 39 -1.70 12.91 13.87
CA ALA A 39 -0.55 12.02 13.91
C ALA A 39 -0.94 10.55 14.14
N GLU A 40 -1.87 10.28 15.05
CA GLU A 40 -2.39 8.92 15.32
C GLU A 40 -3.05 8.31 14.09
N PHE A 41 -3.89 9.09 13.38
CA PHE A 41 -4.51 8.66 12.14
C PHE A 41 -3.48 8.30 11.07
N ILE A 42 -2.49 9.16 10.84
CA ILE A 42 -1.44 8.93 9.83
C ILE A 42 -0.63 7.66 10.14
N VAL A 43 -0.31 7.42 11.42
CA VAL A 43 0.39 6.20 11.83
C VAL A 43 -0.48 4.96 11.61
N ALA A 44 -1.75 4.99 12.04
CA ALA A 44 -2.67 3.88 11.88
C ALA A 44 -2.93 3.52 10.41
N GLU A 45 -3.10 4.53 9.55
CA GLU A 45 -3.31 4.30 8.11
C GLU A 45 -2.04 3.74 7.45
N ALA A 46 -0.87 4.23 7.84
CA ALA A 46 0.41 3.69 7.36
C ALA A 46 0.64 2.25 7.84
N GLU A 47 0.22 1.89 9.06
CA GLU A 47 0.26 0.52 9.56
C GLU A 47 -0.65 -0.40 8.73
N LYS A 48 -1.90 0.01 8.49
CA LYS A 48 -2.85 -0.70 7.63
C LYS A 48 -2.25 -0.97 6.25
N ILE A 49 -1.74 0.07 5.58
CA ILE A 49 -1.13 -0.06 4.25
C ILE A 49 0.12 -0.94 4.31
N THR A 50 0.91 -0.86 5.37
CA THR A 50 2.07 -1.75 5.58
C THR A 50 1.64 -3.22 5.61
N TRP A 51 0.55 -3.56 6.30
CA TRP A 51 0.01 -4.92 6.31
C TRP A 51 -0.47 -5.36 4.93
N MET A 52 -1.16 -4.50 4.19
CA MET A 52 -1.64 -4.80 2.84
C MET A 52 -0.48 -5.06 1.87
N VAL A 53 0.57 -4.23 1.89
CA VAL A 53 1.77 -4.42 1.08
C VAL A 53 2.45 -5.75 1.40
N ARG A 54 2.52 -6.15 2.67
CA ARG A 54 3.12 -7.44 3.06
C ARG A 54 2.31 -8.62 2.55
N ALA A 55 0.99 -8.57 2.66
CA ALA A 55 0.11 -9.61 2.16
C ALA A 55 0.23 -9.76 0.64
N GLU A 56 0.16 -8.63 -0.09
CA GLU A 56 0.28 -8.61 -1.55
C GLU A 56 1.68 -9.06 -2.01
N ALA A 57 2.74 -8.62 -1.35
CA ALA A 57 4.11 -9.05 -1.65
C ALA A 57 4.31 -10.55 -1.46
N SER A 58 3.65 -11.16 -0.47
CA SER A 58 3.68 -12.60 -0.27
C SER A 58 3.02 -13.32 -1.46
N ALA A 59 1.83 -12.89 -1.86
CA ALA A 59 1.10 -13.48 -2.98
C ALA A 59 1.88 -13.36 -4.29
N LEU A 60 2.38 -12.16 -4.63
CA LEU A 60 3.18 -11.91 -5.82
C LEU A 60 4.51 -12.68 -5.80
N GLY A 61 5.12 -12.82 -4.62
CA GLY A 61 6.37 -13.56 -4.43
C GLY A 61 6.19 -15.05 -4.72
N ASP A 62 5.14 -15.65 -4.19
CA ASP A 62 4.81 -17.05 -4.42
C ASP A 62 4.45 -17.30 -5.90
N GLN A 63 3.66 -16.42 -6.50
CA GLN A 63 3.35 -16.45 -7.93
C GLN A 63 4.62 -16.34 -8.79
N SER A 64 5.54 -15.45 -8.43
CA SER A 64 6.79 -15.25 -9.16
C SER A 64 7.71 -16.48 -9.10
N ILE A 65 7.80 -17.13 -7.93
CA ILE A 65 8.55 -18.37 -7.76
C ILE A 65 7.92 -19.50 -8.59
N GLU A 66 6.60 -19.62 -8.60
CA GLU A 66 5.89 -20.63 -9.38
C GLU A 66 6.13 -20.41 -10.89
N GLN A 67 5.98 -19.18 -11.37
CA GLN A 67 6.22 -18.85 -12.76
C GLN A 67 7.68 -19.11 -13.17
N TRP A 68 8.65 -18.76 -12.31
CA TRP A 68 10.05 -19.08 -12.56
C TRP A 68 10.26 -20.59 -12.67
N THR A 69 9.73 -21.36 -11.71
CA THR A 69 9.85 -22.83 -11.68
C THR A 69 9.32 -23.47 -12.96
N ARG A 70 8.14 -23.02 -13.44
CA ARG A 70 7.55 -23.49 -14.71
C ARG A 70 8.43 -23.20 -15.93
N ARG A 71 9.11 -22.05 -15.95
CA ARG A 71 10.02 -21.66 -17.05
C ARG A 71 11.37 -22.39 -16.99
N HIS A 72 11.71 -22.98 -15.85
CA HIS A 72 12.99 -23.64 -15.61
C HIS A 72 12.82 -25.16 -15.37
N ASP A 73 11.97 -25.81 -16.16
CA ASP A 73 11.76 -27.27 -16.17
C ASP A 73 11.43 -27.87 -14.80
N GLY A 74 10.69 -27.13 -13.97
CA GLY A 74 10.31 -27.57 -12.63
C GLY A 74 11.42 -27.47 -11.58
N ARG A 75 12.58 -26.89 -11.93
CA ARG A 75 13.66 -26.66 -10.96
C ARG A 75 13.25 -25.58 -9.97
N ALA A 76 13.62 -25.77 -8.70
CA ALA A 76 13.45 -24.73 -7.69
C ALA A 76 14.50 -23.62 -7.88
N PRO A 77 14.13 -22.34 -7.69
CA PRO A 77 15.09 -21.25 -7.74
C PRO A 77 16.10 -21.37 -6.60
N ASP A 78 17.37 -21.11 -6.89
CA ASP A 78 18.38 -20.99 -5.86
C ASP A 78 18.07 -19.81 -4.91
N PRO A 79 18.70 -19.76 -3.72
CA PRO A 79 18.40 -18.73 -2.73
C PRO A 79 18.56 -17.29 -3.23
N ARG A 80 19.52 -17.02 -4.13
CA ARG A 80 19.75 -15.68 -4.68
C ARG A 80 18.62 -15.29 -5.62
N VAL A 81 18.22 -16.20 -6.52
CA VAL A 81 17.08 -15.97 -7.42
C VAL A 81 15.79 -15.80 -6.63
N ARG A 82 15.55 -16.67 -5.64
CA ARG A 82 14.36 -16.58 -4.78
C ARG A 82 14.28 -15.25 -4.04
N SER A 83 15.41 -14.75 -3.53
CA SER A 83 15.49 -13.44 -2.89
C SER A 83 15.17 -12.31 -3.87
N ALA A 84 15.74 -12.34 -5.08
CA ALA A 84 15.47 -11.35 -6.11
C ALA A 84 13.98 -11.29 -6.51
N LEU A 85 13.34 -12.46 -6.66
CA LEU A 85 11.90 -12.53 -6.97
C LEU A 85 11.05 -11.92 -5.84
N ARG A 86 11.40 -12.16 -4.58
CA ARG A 86 10.68 -11.59 -3.42
C ARG A 86 10.88 -10.08 -3.27
N ILE A 87 12.09 -9.58 -3.56
CA ILE A 87 12.36 -8.14 -3.56
C ILE A 87 11.54 -7.46 -4.66
N ALA A 88 11.52 -8.02 -5.87
CA ALA A 88 10.71 -7.51 -6.96
C ALA A 88 9.20 -7.52 -6.63
N ALA A 89 8.71 -8.62 -6.04
CA ALA A 89 7.33 -8.73 -5.59
C ALA A 89 6.97 -7.67 -4.53
N ARG A 90 7.87 -7.38 -3.58
CA ARG A 90 7.66 -6.31 -2.59
C ARG A 90 7.58 -4.93 -3.24
N ALA A 91 8.45 -4.63 -4.19
CA ALA A 91 8.41 -3.35 -4.91
C ALA A 91 7.11 -3.20 -5.72
N GLN A 92 6.66 -4.26 -6.37
CA GLN A 92 5.39 -4.28 -7.11
C GLN A 92 4.18 -4.14 -6.18
N ALA A 93 4.15 -4.87 -5.07
CA ALA A 93 3.09 -4.78 -4.06
C ALA A 93 2.97 -3.36 -3.49
N LEU A 94 4.11 -2.71 -3.18
CA LEU A 94 4.12 -1.33 -2.72
C LEU A 94 3.44 -0.39 -3.73
N HIS A 95 3.77 -0.54 -5.01
CA HIS A 95 3.18 0.28 -6.05
C HIS A 95 1.67 0.05 -6.19
N ILE A 96 1.23 -1.22 -6.23
CA ILE A 96 -0.19 -1.59 -6.36
C ILE A 96 -1.00 -1.02 -5.20
N VAL A 97 -0.57 -1.31 -3.96
CA VAL A 97 -1.33 -0.92 -2.77
C VAL A 97 -1.36 0.59 -2.60
N LEU A 98 -0.25 1.31 -2.79
CA LEU A 98 -0.27 2.77 -2.69
C LEU A 98 -1.15 3.41 -3.77
N ASN A 99 -1.21 2.83 -4.98
CA ASN A 99 -2.10 3.33 -6.02
C ASN A 99 -3.56 3.22 -5.58
N THR A 100 -3.98 2.04 -5.14
CA THR A 100 -5.37 1.77 -4.74
C THR A 100 -5.76 2.47 -3.44
N GLU A 101 -4.90 2.46 -2.42
CA GLU A 101 -5.25 2.96 -1.09
C GLU A 101 -5.01 4.47 -0.91
N LEU A 102 -4.21 5.11 -1.75
CA LEU A 102 -3.92 6.54 -1.62
C LEU A 102 -4.21 7.32 -2.90
N TYR A 103 -3.61 6.93 -4.02
CA TYR A 103 -3.66 7.79 -5.22
C TYR A 103 -5.00 7.76 -5.95
N GLU A 104 -5.72 6.64 -5.93
CA GLU A 104 -7.09 6.56 -6.44
C GLU A 104 -8.07 7.41 -5.61
N LEU A 105 -7.85 7.56 -4.30
CA LEU A 105 -8.66 8.45 -3.45
C LEU A 105 -8.53 9.92 -3.86
N ILE A 106 -7.31 10.35 -4.21
CA ILE A 106 -7.07 11.73 -4.69
C ILE A 106 -7.83 11.98 -6.00
N ALA A 107 -7.80 11.00 -6.91
CA ALA A 107 -8.50 11.11 -8.19
C ALA A 107 -10.02 11.26 -7.98
N SER A 108 -10.61 10.46 -7.10
CA SER A 108 -12.04 10.56 -6.79
C SER A 108 -12.43 11.89 -6.13
N ASP A 109 -11.60 12.41 -5.23
CA ASP A 109 -11.87 13.69 -4.54
C ASP A 109 -11.86 14.87 -5.52
N THR A 110 -11.01 14.80 -6.56
CA THR A 110 -10.94 15.83 -7.61
C THR A 110 -12.12 15.77 -8.60
N GLU A 111 -12.69 14.58 -8.85
CA GLU A 111 -13.81 14.42 -9.79
C GLU A 111 -15.14 14.95 -9.24
N ASP A 112 -15.34 14.94 -7.93
CA ASP A 112 -16.54 15.47 -7.27
C ASP A 112 -16.61 17.03 -7.31
N GLU A 113 -15.48 17.71 -7.53
CA GLU A 113 -15.43 19.18 -7.58
C GLU A 113 -15.84 19.78 -8.95
N TYR A 114 -16.06 18.96 -9.97
CA TYR A 114 -16.54 19.39 -11.29
C TYR A 114 -17.88 18.74 -11.66
N PRO A 115 -19.03 19.18 -11.09
CA PRO A 115 -20.31 18.81 -11.66
C PRO A 115 -20.36 19.38 -13.08
N GLU A 116 -20.54 18.49 -14.06
CA GLU A 116 -20.74 18.73 -15.48
C GLU A 116 -21.56 20.00 -15.75
N ARG A 117 -20.90 21.17 -15.85
CA ARG A 117 -21.52 22.41 -16.30
C ARG A 117 -21.42 22.47 -17.81
N VAL A 118 -22.37 21.84 -18.51
CA VAL A 118 -23.03 22.24 -19.77
C VAL A 118 -23.54 20.97 -20.48
N ARG A 119 -24.85 20.86 -20.77
CA ARG A 119 -25.49 21.61 -21.86
C ARG A 119 -26.98 21.81 -21.59
N THR A 120 -27.37 23.05 -21.34
CA THR A 120 -28.70 23.53 -21.74
C THR A 120 -28.64 23.76 -23.25
N ALA A 121 -29.48 23.05 -24.00
CA ALA A 121 -29.79 23.32 -25.40
C ALA A 121 -31.28 23.66 -25.50
#